data_AF-A0A1H3QC47-F1
#
_entry.id   AF-A0A1H3QC47-F1
#
_cell.length_a   1.000
_cell.length_b   1.000
_cell.length_c   1.000
_cell.angle_alpha   90.00
_cell.angle_beta   90.00
_cell.angle_gamma   90.00
#
_symmetry.space_group_name_H-M   'P 1'
#
loop_
_entity.id
_entity.type
_entity.pdbx_description
1 polymer ?
#
loop_
_entity_poly.entity_id
_entity_poly.type
_entity_poly.pdbx_seq_one_letter_code
_entity_poly.pdbx_strand_id
1 'polypeptide(L)'
;MTGPSSSHWAASAPFDTVVEWDAVTTGDVAAERIAWASVEGADVDTSGEVLSVPAPGGRGTEVRVTLRYDMPAGALGRAAAKYFGDDPSQALDDDLRRFKQVMETGEVVRSERAPWGKRARQQFPQRPARPLSDEELQELEAREEVLA
;
A
#
# COMPACT_ATOMS: atom_id res chain seq x y z
N MET A 1 -4.17 14.73 18.60
CA MET A 1 -5.37 14.73 19.47
C MET A 1 -6.55 14.37 18.58
N THR A 2 -7.02 13.12 18.59
CA THR A 2 -8.01 12.63 17.61
C THR A 2 -9.45 12.86 18.09
N GLY A 3 -10.06 13.99 17.71
CA GLY A 3 -11.52 14.18 17.72
C GLY A 3 -12.25 13.44 16.58
N PRO A 4 -13.59 13.55 16.47
CA PRO A 4 -14.42 12.76 15.56
C PRO A 4 -14.12 12.97 14.07
N SER A 5 -13.59 14.12 13.69
CA SER A 5 -13.19 14.45 12.31
C SER A 5 -11.68 14.39 12.11
N SER A 6 -10.95 13.73 13.00
CA SER A 6 -9.50 13.62 12.90
C SER A 6 -9.03 12.19 13.10
N SER A 7 -7.99 11.83 12.38
CA SER A 7 -7.47 10.48 12.28
C SER A 7 -5.96 10.51 12.39
N HIS A 8 -5.39 9.50 13.05
CA HIS A 8 -3.95 9.29 13.12
C HIS A 8 -3.58 8.18 12.14
N TRP A 9 -2.57 8.43 11.33
CA TRP A 9 -2.11 7.52 10.29
C TRP A 9 -0.64 7.18 10.49
N ALA A 10 -0.30 5.93 10.18
CA ALA A 10 1.07 5.45 10.13
C ALA A 10 1.27 4.66 8.84
N ALA A 11 2.32 4.96 8.09
CA ALA A 11 2.69 4.25 6.88
C ALA A 11 4.14 3.78 6.91
N SER A 12 4.36 2.57 6.39
CA SER A 12 5.72 2.05 6.20
C SER A 12 6.42 2.81 5.07
N ALA A 13 7.61 3.29 5.36
CA ALA A 13 8.54 3.94 4.44
C ALA A 13 9.80 3.07 4.25
N PRO A 14 10.67 3.41 3.28
CA PRO A 14 11.89 2.65 3.04
C PRO A 14 12.80 2.58 4.28
N PHE A 15 13.69 1.58 4.32
CA PHE A 15 14.64 1.37 5.43
C PHE A 15 13.96 1.13 6.78
N ASP A 16 12.86 0.37 6.78
CA ASP A 16 12.09 0.01 7.99
C ASP A 16 11.67 1.21 8.83
N THR A 17 11.53 2.37 8.18
CA THR A 17 11.04 3.60 8.80
C THR A 17 9.53 3.59 8.79
N VAL A 18 8.91 4.12 9.84
CA VAL A 18 7.48 4.41 9.89
C VAL A 18 7.32 5.92 9.89
N VAL A 19 6.39 6.42 9.08
CA VAL A 19 6.04 7.83 9.05
C VAL A 19 4.62 7.97 9.52
N GLU A 20 4.41 8.91 10.43
CA GLU A 20 3.14 9.13 11.10
C GLU A 20 2.65 10.56 10.84
N TRP A 21 1.33 10.72 10.72
CA TRP A 21 0.72 12.03 10.63
C TRP A 21 -0.70 12.01 11.17
N ASP A 22 -1.13 13.15 11.71
CA ASP A 22 -2.54 13.40 12.01
C ASP A 22 -3.19 14.08 10.79
N ALA A 23 -4.41 13.67 10.45
CA ALA A 23 -5.23 14.26 9.39
C ALA A 23 -6.61 14.64 9.90
N VAL A 24 -7.18 15.68 9.30
CA VAL A 24 -8.53 16.16 9.55
C VAL A 24 -9.40 16.01 8.30
N THR A 25 -10.64 15.56 8.48
CA THR A 25 -11.66 15.55 7.43
C THR A 25 -12.10 16.98 7.16
N THR A 26 -11.87 17.46 5.94
CA THR A 26 -12.19 18.81 5.48
C THR A 26 -13.51 18.87 4.71
N GLY A 27 -14.06 17.72 4.32
CA GLY A 27 -15.39 17.61 3.73
C GLY A 27 -15.94 16.18 3.87
N ASP A 28 -17.21 16.08 4.21
CA ASP A 28 -17.94 14.83 4.33
C ASP A 28 -19.36 15.06 3.82
N VAL A 29 -19.63 14.55 2.62
CA VAL A 29 -20.95 14.52 2.01
C VAL A 29 -21.30 13.06 1.83
N ALA A 30 -22.30 12.63 2.59
CA ALA A 30 -22.72 11.23 2.64
C ALA A 30 -22.92 10.66 1.23
N ALA A 31 -22.27 9.51 0.98
CA ALA A 31 -22.31 8.77 -0.28
C ALA A 31 -21.78 9.51 -1.54
N GLU A 32 -21.20 10.71 -1.39
CA GLU A 32 -20.73 11.51 -2.53
C GLU A 32 -19.24 11.85 -2.42
N ARG A 33 -18.80 12.35 -1.27
CA ARG A 33 -17.47 12.93 -1.13
C ARG A 33 -16.92 12.81 0.28
N ILE A 34 -15.67 12.39 0.38
CA ILE A 34 -14.86 12.55 1.60
C ILE A 34 -13.57 13.27 1.22
N ALA A 35 -13.20 14.31 1.95
CA ALA A 35 -11.97 15.08 1.72
C ALA A 35 -11.20 15.27 3.03
N TRP A 36 -9.88 15.34 2.93
CA TRP A 36 -9.00 15.47 4.09
C TRP A 36 -7.76 16.32 3.81
N ALA A 37 -7.14 16.76 4.89
CA ALA A 37 -5.81 17.36 4.90
C ALA A 37 -5.07 16.97 6.18
N SER A 38 -3.74 16.81 6.12
CA SER A 38 -2.88 16.68 7.29
C SER A 38 -2.95 17.95 8.15
N VAL A 39 -2.68 17.81 9.44
CA VAL A 39 -2.55 18.95 10.34
C VAL A 39 -1.30 19.78 9.99
N GLU A 40 -1.33 21.07 10.34
CA GLU A 40 -0.17 21.96 10.15
C GLU A 40 1.06 21.43 10.91
N GLY A 41 2.21 21.39 10.24
CA GLY A 41 3.46 20.89 10.81
C GLY A 41 3.58 19.36 10.88
N ALA A 42 2.68 18.61 10.24
CA ALA A 42 2.84 17.16 10.09
C ALA A 42 4.12 16.79 9.31
N ASP A 43 4.73 15.67 9.67
CA ASP A 43 5.93 15.14 8.97
C ASP A 43 5.65 14.79 7.50
N VAL A 44 4.37 14.57 7.16
CA VAL A 44 3.87 14.39 5.80
C VAL A 44 2.73 15.38 5.57
N ASP A 45 2.94 16.33 4.67
CA ASP A 45 1.85 17.16 4.16
C ASP A 45 1.07 16.32 3.14
N THR A 46 -0.16 15.96 3.47
CA THR A 46 -1.03 15.22 2.56
C THR A 46 -2.43 15.78 2.56
N SER A 47 -3.03 15.83 1.38
CA SER A 47 -4.42 16.21 1.19
C SER A 47 -5.02 15.40 0.07
N GLY A 48 -6.32 15.17 0.13
CA GLY A 48 -6.98 14.40 -0.91
C GLY A 48 -8.48 14.44 -0.81
N GLU A 49 -9.10 13.79 -1.79
CA GLU A 49 -10.52 13.55 -1.84
C GLU A 49 -10.84 12.21 -2.50
N VAL A 50 -11.90 11.59 -1.99
CA VAL A 50 -12.59 10.47 -2.61
C VAL A 50 -13.94 10.97 -3.09
N LEU A 51 -14.23 10.77 -4.37
CA LEU A 51 -15.54 11.01 -4.97
C LEU A 51 -16.18 9.67 -5.35
N SER A 52 -17.45 9.53 -5.03
CA SER A 52 -18.30 8.43 -5.49
C SER A 52 -19.21 8.96 -6.58
N VAL A 53 -19.06 8.46 -7.80
CA VAL A 53 -19.89 8.87 -8.95
C VAL A 53 -20.55 7.66 -9.61
N PRO A 54 -21.71 7.82 -10.28
CA PRO A 54 -22.31 6.71 -11.02
C PRO A 54 -21.36 6.17 -12.09
N ALA A 55 -21.16 4.84 -12.11
CA ALA A 55 -20.34 4.19 -13.11
C ALA A 55 -21.02 4.20 -14.49
N PRO A 56 -20.26 4.32 -15.59
CA PRO A 56 -20.80 4.27 -16.94
C PRO A 56 -21.64 3.01 -17.20
N GLY A 57 -22.78 3.19 -17.87
CA GLY A 57 -23.72 2.11 -18.19
C GLY A 57 -24.51 1.59 -16.99
N GLY A 58 -24.57 2.33 -15.88
CA GLY A 58 -25.38 1.98 -14.71
C GLY A 58 -24.87 0.77 -13.94
N ARG A 59 -23.57 0.47 -14.04
CA ARG A 59 -22.94 -0.73 -13.46
C ARG A 59 -22.37 -0.51 -12.06
N GLY A 60 -23.03 0.31 -11.25
CA GLY A 60 -22.64 0.62 -9.87
C GLY A 60 -21.96 1.98 -9.72
N THR A 61 -20.94 2.04 -8.86
CA THR A 61 -20.26 3.27 -8.46
C THR A 61 -18.79 3.25 -8.92
N GLU A 62 -18.34 4.33 -9.52
CA GLU A 62 -16.94 4.62 -9.78
C GLU A 62 -16.38 5.46 -8.63
N VAL A 63 -15.32 4.97 -8.00
CA VAL A 63 -14.61 5.69 -6.95
C VAL A 63 -13.42 6.39 -7.57
N ARG A 64 -13.37 7.72 -7.46
CA ARG A 64 -12.26 8.55 -7.93
C ARG A 64 -11.49 9.08 -6.74
N VAL A 65 -10.19 8.87 -6.74
CA VAL A 65 -9.31 9.36 -5.66
C VAL A 65 -8.31 10.33 -6.24
N THR A 66 -8.27 11.52 -5.65
CA THR A 66 -7.23 12.50 -5.90
C THR A 66 -6.41 12.64 -4.63
N LEU A 67 -5.10 12.44 -4.72
CA LEU A 67 -4.19 12.53 -3.60
C LEU A 67 -3.02 13.44 -3.95
N ARG A 68 -2.71 14.35 -3.03
CA ARG A 68 -1.47 15.12 -3.02
C ARG A 68 -0.70 14.75 -1.75
N TYR A 69 0.59 14.53 -1.91
CA TYR A 69 1.54 14.44 -0.81
C TYR A 69 2.73 15.33 -1.15
N ASP A 70 3.22 16.05 -0.15
CA ASP A 70 4.48 16.78 -0.18
C ASP A 70 5.32 16.23 0.98
N MET A 71 6.40 15.55 0.61
CA MET A 71 7.34 14.99 1.59
C MET A 71 8.50 15.97 1.72
N PRO A 72 8.75 16.54 2.91
CA PRO A 72 9.78 17.54 3.09
C PRO A 72 11.15 17.07 2.60
N ALA A 73 11.86 17.99 1.94
CA ALA A 73 13.20 17.73 1.40
C ALA A 73 14.17 17.37 2.53
N GLY A 74 14.56 16.10 2.60
CA GLY A 74 15.35 15.55 3.69
C GLY A 74 15.76 14.11 3.45
N ALA A 75 16.20 13.41 4.50
CA ALA A 75 16.55 11.99 4.40
C ALA A 75 15.36 11.13 3.94
N LEU A 76 14.16 11.44 4.44
CA LEU A 76 12.89 10.80 4.05
C LEU A 76 12.52 11.06 2.59
N GLY A 77 12.56 12.32 2.13
CA GLY A 77 12.30 12.66 0.72
C GLY A 77 13.29 11.98 -0.26
N ARG A 78 14.59 11.91 0.08
CA ARG A 78 15.61 11.21 -0.72
C ARG A 78 15.40 9.69 -0.74
N ALA A 79 15.02 9.11 0.40
CA ALA A 79 14.70 7.68 0.51
C ALA A 79 13.45 7.32 -0.32
N ALA A 80 12.40 8.15 -0.23
CA ALA A 80 11.17 7.98 -1.00
C ALA A 80 11.44 8.08 -2.51
N ALA A 81 12.16 9.10 -2.99
CA ALA A 81 12.52 9.24 -4.40
C ALA A 81 13.29 8.01 -4.93
N LYS A 82 14.22 7.45 -4.12
CA LYS A 82 14.97 6.25 -4.49
C LYS A 82 14.14 4.97 -4.49
N TYR A 83 13.09 4.89 -3.67
CA TYR A 83 12.28 3.67 -3.48
C TYR A 83 11.00 3.62 -4.31
N PHE A 84 10.31 4.75 -4.44
CA PHE A 84 9.12 4.88 -5.28
C PHE A 84 9.46 5.15 -6.75
N GLY A 85 10.68 5.60 -7.06
CA GLY A 85 11.05 5.97 -8.43
C GLY A 85 10.16 7.08 -8.97
N ASP A 86 9.89 7.06 -10.28
CA ASP A 86 9.10 8.10 -10.96
C ASP A 86 7.58 7.96 -10.80
N ASP A 87 7.06 6.83 -10.28
CA ASP A 87 5.61 6.57 -10.36
C ASP A 87 4.93 6.08 -9.07
N PRO A 88 4.68 7.02 -8.13
CA PRO A 88 3.86 6.79 -6.95
C PRO A 88 2.38 6.46 -7.25
N SER A 89 1.89 6.67 -8.48
CA SER A 89 0.50 6.35 -8.83
C SER A 89 0.22 4.83 -8.82
N GLN A 90 1.23 4.00 -9.07
CA GLN A 90 1.07 2.55 -9.08
C GLN A 90 0.66 1.99 -7.71
N ALA A 91 1.17 2.57 -6.63
CA ALA A 91 0.79 2.14 -5.28
C ALA A 91 -0.69 2.44 -5.00
N LEU A 92 -1.15 3.61 -5.42
CA LEU A 92 -2.55 4.01 -5.31
C LEU A 92 -3.45 3.12 -6.17
N ASP A 93 -3.07 2.82 -7.42
CA ASP A 93 -3.83 1.93 -8.30
C ASP A 93 -3.98 0.52 -7.70
N ASP A 94 -2.90 -0.02 -7.15
CA ASP A 94 -2.91 -1.30 -6.45
C ASP A 94 -3.83 -1.29 -5.23
N ASP A 95 -3.83 -0.20 -4.46
CA ASP A 95 -4.71 -0.01 -3.30
C ASP A 95 -6.19 0.11 -3.72
N LEU A 96 -6.49 0.86 -4.79
CA LEU A 96 -7.84 0.98 -5.33
C LEU A 96 -8.38 -0.36 -5.84
N ARG A 97 -7.51 -1.18 -6.45
CA ARG A 97 -7.87 -2.54 -6.88
C ARG A 97 -8.20 -3.43 -5.70
N ARG A 98 -7.37 -3.42 -4.64
CA ARG A 98 -7.65 -4.16 -3.40
C ARG A 98 -8.92 -3.69 -2.73
N PHE A 99 -9.13 -2.37 -2.66
CA PHE A 99 -10.33 -1.77 -2.11
C PHE A 99 -11.58 -2.26 -2.87
N LYS A 100 -11.56 -2.23 -4.21
CA LYS A 100 -12.66 -2.75 -5.03
C LYS A 100 -12.98 -4.21 -4.70
N GLN A 101 -11.98 -5.06 -4.56
CA GLN A 101 -12.18 -6.47 -4.22
C GLN A 101 -12.88 -6.63 -2.86
N VAL A 102 -12.40 -5.91 -1.83
CA VAL A 102 -13.02 -5.95 -0.49
C VAL A 102 -14.47 -5.49 -0.54
N MET A 103 -14.74 -4.38 -1.24
CA MET A 103 -16.09 -3.82 -1.32
C MET A 103 -17.07 -4.71 -2.09
N GLU A 104 -16.61 -5.40 -3.14
CA GLU A 104 -17.48 -6.21 -4.00
C GLU A 104 -17.64 -7.66 -3.55
N THR A 105 -16.62 -8.21 -2.87
CA THR A 105 -16.57 -9.65 -2.55
C THR A 105 -16.42 -9.94 -1.06
N GLY A 106 -16.19 -8.92 -0.22
CA GLY A 106 -15.92 -9.07 1.20
C GLY A 106 -14.48 -9.51 1.53
N GLU A 107 -13.67 -9.87 0.53
CA GLU A 107 -12.30 -10.35 0.70
C GLU A 107 -11.36 -9.72 -0.33
N VAL A 108 -10.06 -9.65 -0.01
CA VAL A 108 -9.04 -9.40 -1.03
C VAL A 108 -8.75 -10.73 -1.71
N VAL A 109 -9.21 -10.91 -2.95
CA VAL A 109 -8.92 -12.14 -3.73
C VAL A 109 -7.41 -12.25 -3.93
N ARG A 110 -6.80 -13.24 -3.28
CA ARG A 110 -5.38 -13.56 -3.37
C ARG A 110 -5.20 -14.88 -4.11
N SER A 111 -4.22 -14.94 -5.01
CA SER A 111 -3.73 -16.21 -5.53
C SER A 111 -2.66 -16.74 -4.57
N GLU A 112 -2.76 -18.00 -4.14
CA GLU A 112 -1.77 -18.67 -3.27
C GLU A 112 -0.33 -18.62 -3.83
N ARG A 113 -0.15 -18.41 -5.14
CA ARG A 113 1.14 -18.35 -5.83
C ARG A 113 1.59 -16.94 -6.23
N ALA A 114 0.84 -15.89 -5.91
CA ALA A 114 1.29 -14.53 -6.22
C ALA A 114 2.36 -14.08 -5.21
N PRO A 115 3.55 -13.63 -5.66
CA PRO A 115 4.52 -13.02 -4.78
C PRO A 115 3.88 -11.85 -4.03
N TRP A 116 4.25 -11.68 -2.76
CA TRP A 116 3.76 -10.64 -1.86
C TRP A 116 4.22 -9.22 -2.28
N GLY A 117 3.89 -8.74 -3.48
CA GLY A 117 4.16 -7.37 -3.94
C GLY A 117 5.52 -6.81 -3.49
N LYS A 118 5.54 -5.61 -2.89
CA LYS A 118 6.77 -4.96 -2.38
C LYS A 118 7.46 -5.68 -1.21
N ARG A 119 6.83 -6.68 -0.57
CA ARG A 119 7.45 -7.60 0.42
C ARG A 119 8.12 -8.82 -0.21
N ALA A 120 7.95 -9.04 -1.51
CA ALA A 120 8.65 -10.12 -2.23
C ALA A 120 10.18 -9.98 -2.17
N ARG A 121 10.71 -8.79 -1.87
CA ARG A 121 12.15 -8.59 -1.66
C ARG A 121 12.71 -9.35 -0.45
N GLN A 122 11.89 -9.68 0.54
CA GLN A 122 12.30 -10.55 1.65
C GLN A 122 12.19 -12.04 1.31
N GLN A 123 11.48 -12.40 0.23
CA GLN A 123 11.33 -13.78 -0.24
C GLN A 123 12.40 -14.09 -1.29
N PHE A 124 13.62 -14.25 -0.80
CA PHE A 124 14.79 -14.86 -1.45
C PHE A 124 15.33 -14.18 -2.72
N PRO A 125 16.66 -14.08 -2.89
CA PRO A 125 17.21 -13.90 -4.23
C PRO A 125 16.77 -15.12 -5.05
N GLN A 126 15.90 -14.90 -6.04
CA GLN A 126 15.57 -15.91 -7.04
C GLN A 126 16.89 -16.37 -7.65
N ARG A 127 17.34 -17.58 -7.27
CA ARG A 127 18.52 -18.17 -7.86
C ARG A 127 18.21 -18.47 -9.33
N PRO A 128 19.19 -18.30 -10.24
CA PRO A 128 19.02 -18.76 -11.61
C PRO A 128 18.58 -20.22 -11.61
N ALA A 129 17.68 -20.59 -12.53
CA ALA A 129 17.16 -21.95 -12.65
C ALA A 129 18.29 -22.92 -13.04
N ARG A 130 19.03 -23.38 -12.04
CA ARG A 130 20.05 -24.42 -12.12
C ARG A 130 19.57 -25.59 -11.27
N PRO A 131 19.78 -26.85 -11.70
CA PRO A 131 19.54 -27.99 -10.84
C PRO A 131 20.31 -27.86 -9.51
N LEU A 132 19.67 -28.29 -8.43
CA LEU A 132 20.25 -28.37 -7.09
C LEU A 132 21.50 -29.26 -7.14
N SER A 133 22.52 -28.92 -6.35
CA SER A 133 23.65 -29.85 -6.15
C SER A 133 23.24 -31.04 -5.29
N ASP A 134 24.01 -32.13 -5.37
CA ASP A 134 23.78 -33.32 -4.54
C ASP A 134 23.80 -33.00 -3.04
N GLU A 135 24.61 -32.02 -2.62
CA GLU A 135 24.69 -31.53 -1.25
C GLU A 135 23.42 -30.77 -0.82
N GLU A 136 22.84 -29.97 -1.71
CA GLU A 136 21.60 -29.22 -1.46
C GLU A 136 20.36 -30.13 -1.43
N LEU A 137 20.37 -31.19 -2.25
CA LEU A 137 19.35 -32.24 -2.20
C LEU A 137 19.37 -32.96 -0.85
N GLN A 138 20.56 -33.31 -0.35
CA GLN A 138 20.71 -33.95 0.96
C GLN A 138 20.24 -33.04 2.11
N GLU A 139 20.49 -31.73 2.04
CA GLU A 139 20.03 -30.77 3.05
C GLU A 139 18.50 -30.60 3.05
N LEU A 140 17.85 -30.69 1.89
CA LEU A 140 16.39 -30.62 1.77
C LEU A 140 15.71 -31.90 2.27
N GLU A 141 16.23 -33.07 1.92
CA GLU A 141 15.75 -34.37 2.42
C GLU A 141 15.87 -34.43 3.95
N ALA A 142 17.00 -33.96 4.50
CA ALA A 142 17.20 -33.87 5.94
C ALA A 142 16.26 -32.85 6.63
N ARG A 143 15.87 -31.77 5.95
CA ARG A 143 14.90 -30.79 6.48
C ARG A 143 13.45 -31.31 6.44
N GLU A 144 13.09 -32.11 5.43
CA GLU A 144 11.77 -32.76 5.38
C GLU A 144 11.62 -33.82 6.47
N GLU A 145 12.66 -34.61 6.76
CA GLU A 145 12.64 -35.60 7.85
C GLU A 145 12.50 -34.97 9.25
N VAL A 146 13.01 -33.75 9.46
CA VAL A 146 12.89 -33.04 10.75
C VAL A 146 11.51 -32.39 10.95
N LEU A 147 10.74 -32.20 9.87
CA LEU A 147 9.40 -31.60 9.89
C LEU A 147 8.26 -32.64 9.84
N ALA A 148 8.58 -33.93 9.73
CA ALA A 148 7.66 -35.07 9.80
C ALA A 148 7.60 -35.69 11.21
#